data_AF-A0A3S3CP65-F1
#
_entry.id   AF-A0A3S3CP65-F1
#
_cell.length_a   1.000
_cell.length_b   1.000
_cell.length_c   1.000
_cell.angle_alpha   90.00
_cell.angle_beta   90.00
_cell.angle_gamma   90.00
#
_symmetry.space_group_name_H-M   'P 1'
#
loop_
_entity.id
_entity.type
_entity.pdbx_description
1 polymer ?
#
loop_
_entity_poly.entity_id
_entity_poly.type
_entity_poly.pdbx_seq_one_letter_code
_entity_poly.pdbx_strand_id
1 'polypeptide(L)'
;MNNMNRRRHHHRPFDGEDPRGPGRRGGRGRGRGHGGPRGRGGPRRAGRGDVRAAVLLLLKEDAMYGYQLMQTITDRTNGAWRPSAGAIYPTLQQLEDEGMVHTSAEGGRKLVTLTESGRAYVDENAESWCDPFAFAGSGPDLRGPLHDLHAAARQVQTSGTADQVAAAEKVLADARRALYLILAGGDDAAAADQDTR
;
A
#
# COMPACT_ATOMS: atom_id res chain seq x y z
N MET A 1 -67.92 16.95 30.11
CA MET A 1 -66.51 16.86 29.69
C MET A 1 -65.87 18.24 29.91
N ASN A 2 -65.03 18.44 30.94
CA ASN A 2 -63.54 18.36 30.92
C ASN A 2 -62.92 19.01 29.66
N ASN A 3 -61.90 19.86 29.70
CA ASN A 3 -61.10 20.49 30.76
C ASN A 3 -60.35 21.68 30.14
N MET A 4 -59.87 22.56 31.01
CA MET A 4 -59.31 23.90 30.84
C MET A 4 -58.03 23.97 29.98
N ASN A 5 -57.90 25.03 29.17
CA ASN A 5 -56.60 25.47 28.66
C ASN A 5 -56.23 26.82 29.29
N ARG A 6 -55.37 26.77 30.32
CA ARG A 6 -54.88 27.95 31.06
C ARG A 6 -53.37 28.10 30.85
N ARG A 7 -53.02 29.33 30.47
CA ARG A 7 -51.84 30.12 30.91
C ARG A 7 -50.47 29.73 30.36
N ARG A 8 -49.96 30.58 29.45
CA ARG A 8 -48.53 30.81 29.23
C ARG A 8 -47.99 31.72 30.35
N HIS A 9 -46.89 31.32 30.97
CA HIS A 9 -46.10 32.13 31.90
C HIS A 9 -44.90 32.79 31.18
N HIS A 10 -44.56 33.99 31.65
CA HIS A 10 -43.47 34.87 31.23
C HIS A 10 -42.09 34.51 31.86
N HIS A 11 -41.03 35.06 31.23
CA HIS A 11 -39.70 35.44 31.80
C HIS A 11 -38.74 34.30 32.22
N ARG A 12 -37.41 34.34 32.05
CA ARG A 12 -36.39 35.30 31.54
C ARG A 12 -35.09 34.50 31.23
N PRO A 13 -34.10 35.09 30.53
CA PRO A 13 -32.78 34.48 30.28
C PRO A 13 -31.89 34.60 31.54
N PHE A 14 -30.87 33.74 31.67
CA PHE A 14 -29.85 33.89 32.71
C PHE A 14 -28.48 34.12 32.06
N ASP A 15 -27.91 35.25 32.46
CA ASP A 15 -26.68 35.89 32.05
C ASP A 15 -25.41 35.27 32.70
N GLY A 16 -24.26 35.53 32.08
CA GLY A 16 -23.07 36.10 32.75
C GLY A 16 -22.11 35.18 33.54
N GLU A 17 -20.89 35.02 32.99
CA GLU A 17 -19.57 35.43 33.57
C GLU A 17 -19.30 35.22 35.08
N ASP A 18 -18.13 34.85 35.63
CA ASP A 18 -16.75 34.51 35.24
C ASP A 18 -16.05 34.03 36.57
N PRO A 19 -14.74 34.22 36.85
CA PRO A 19 -13.72 33.21 37.15
C PRO A 19 -13.36 33.04 38.65
N ARG A 20 -12.76 31.90 39.03
CA ARG A 20 -11.75 31.74 40.13
C ARG A 20 -11.41 30.26 40.40
N GLY A 21 -10.12 29.88 40.36
CA GLY A 21 -9.58 28.64 41.00
C GLY A 21 -9.56 28.74 42.53
N PRO A 22 -8.85 27.90 43.34
CA PRO A 22 -7.83 26.88 43.04
C PRO A 22 -7.91 25.55 43.83
N GLY A 23 -7.18 24.50 43.39
CA GLY A 23 -6.38 23.64 44.28
C GLY A 23 -6.80 22.19 44.63
N ARG A 24 -5.83 21.26 44.39
CA ARG A 24 -5.44 20.04 45.17
C ARG A 24 -6.42 18.84 45.09
N ARG A 25 -6.05 17.54 45.11
CA ARG A 25 -4.85 16.70 45.35
C ARG A 25 -5.29 15.30 44.83
N GLY A 26 -4.49 14.52 44.10
CA GLY A 26 -3.51 13.62 44.69
C GLY A 26 -3.50 12.27 43.96
N GLY A 27 -2.31 11.70 43.77
CA GLY A 27 -2.13 10.38 43.16
C GLY A 27 -0.69 10.13 42.75
N ARG A 28 0.18 9.84 43.73
CA ARG A 28 1.53 9.31 43.48
C ARG A 28 1.41 7.89 42.93
N GLY A 29 2.08 7.62 41.82
CA GLY A 29 2.31 6.27 41.31
C GLY A 29 3.66 6.22 40.58
N ARG A 30 4.76 6.07 41.32
CA ARG A 30 5.99 5.50 40.77
C ARG A 30 5.77 3.99 40.70
N GLY A 31 5.83 3.41 39.51
CA GLY A 31 5.67 1.97 39.33
C GLY A 31 6.06 1.52 37.92
N ARG A 32 7.36 1.25 37.74
CA ARG A 32 7.95 0.21 36.87
C ARG A 32 6.97 -0.44 35.87
N GLY A 33 6.84 0.15 34.69
CA GLY A 33 6.50 -0.60 33.49
C GLY A 33 7.75 -1.32 33.02
N HIS A 34 7.81 -2.63 33.24
CA HIS A 34 8.83 -3.51 32.67
C HIS A 34 8.97 -3.25 31.16
N GLY A 35 10.04 -2.59 30.75
CA GLY A 35 10.57 -2.66 29.39
C GLY A 35 11.08 -4.08 29.18
N GLY A 36 10.16 -5.02 28.97
CA GLY A 36 10.52 -6.34 28.46
C GLY A 36 11.13 -6.17 27.07
N PRO A 37 12.17 -6.93 26.70
CA PRO A 37 12.61 -7.00 25.32
C PRO A 37 11.52 -7.73 24.51
N ARG A 38 10.56 -6.95 24.00
CA ARG A 38 9.50 -7.38 23.08
C ARG A 38 9.48 -6.36 21.95
N GLY A 39 9.75 -6.69 20.70
CA GLY A 39 10.07 -7.96 20.11
C GLY A 39 10.61 -7.73 18.71
N ARG A 40 11.25 -8.78 18.21
CA ARG A 40 11.50 -9.11 16.80
C ARG A 40 10.57 -8.37 15.83
N GLY A 41 11.19 -7.70 14.86
CA GLY A 41 10.57 -6.78 13.90
C GLY A 41 9.23 -7.24 13.34
N GLY A 42 8.16 -6.59 13.79
CA GLY A 42 6.90 -6.57 13.05
C GLY A 42 7.01 -5.61 11.85
N PRO A 43 6.15 -5.78 10.82
CA PRO A 43 6.15 -4.89 9.66
C PRO A 43 6.00 -3.43 10.12
N ARG A 44 6.88 -2.54 9.65
CA ARG A 44 6.72 -1.10 9.87
C ARG A 44 5.34 -0.71 9.36
N ARG A 45 4.55 -0.03 10.19
CA ARG A 45 3.28 0.52 9.72
C ARG A 45 3.62 1.70 8.82
N ALA A 46 3.29 1.61 7.54
CA ALA A 46 3.55 2.67 6.58
C ALA A 46 3.00 4.01 7.07
N GLY A 47 3.85 5.03 7.09
CA GLY A 47 3.49 6.39 7.43
C GLY A 47 2.79 7.11 6.28
N ARG A 48 2.27 8.32 6.55
CA ARG A 48 1.63 9.16 5.53
C ARG A 48 2.59 9.54 4.38
N GLY A 49 3.89 9.67 4.67
CA GLY A 49 4.94 9.90 3.68
C GLY A 49 5.09 8.74 2.69
N ASP A 50 5.00 7.50 3.17
CA ASP A 50 5.13 6.29 2.35
C ASP A 50 3.94 6.17 1.38
N VAL A 51 2.72 6.49 1.83
CA VAL A 51 1.51 6.51 1.00
C VAL A 51 1.66 7.50 -0.17
N ARG A 52 2.12 8.71 0.13
CA ARG A 52 2.30 9.76 -0.88
C ARG A 52 3.31 9.35 -1.95
N ALA A 53 4.49 8.90 -1.52
CA ALA A 53 5.54 8.46 -2.43
C ALA A 53 5.06 7.30 -3.32
N ALA A 54 4.39 6.30 -2.73
CA ALA A 54 3.87 5.16 -3.47
C ALA A 54 2.85 5.58 -4.54
N VAL A 55 1.90 6.46 -4.19
CA VAL A 55 0.89 6.94 -5.13
C VAL A 55 1.53 7.69 -6.29
N LEU A 56 2.46 8.60 -6.01
CA LEU A 56 3.14 9.39 -7.04
C LEU A 56 3.98 8.53 -7.99
N LEU A 57 4.71 7.55 -7.45
CA LEU A 57 5.50 6.60 -8.26
C LEU A 57 4.60 5.75 -9.17
N LEU A 58 3.46 5.25 -8.67
CA LEU A 58 2.52 4.49 -9.48
C LEU A 58 1.87 5.33 -10.58
N LEU A 59 1.47 6.56 -10.26
CA LEU A 59 0.85 7.47 -11.23
C LEU A 59 1.83 8.01 -12.28
N LYS A 60 3.15 7.91 -12.03
CA LYS A 60 4.19 8.17 -13.04
C LYS A 60 4.20 7.09 -14.11
N GLU A 61 3.93 5.84 -13.73
CA GLU A 61 3.85 4.72 -14.66
C GLU A 61 2.58 4.78 -15.49
N ASP A 62 1.40 4.93 -14.86
CA ASP A 62 0.12 4.98 -15.56
C ASP A 62 -0.99 5.65 -14.74
N ALA A 63 -2.03 6.10 -15.44
CA ALA A 63 -3.26 6.60 -14.82
C ALA A 63 -3.98 5.47 -14.07
N MET A 64 -4.45 5.73 -12.85
CA MET A 64 -5.07 4.69 -12.00
C MET A 64 -6.30 5.19 -11.25
N TYR A 65 -7.25 4.29 -11.02
CA TYR A 65 -8.34 4.51 -10.07
C TYR A 65 -7.84 4.31 -8.63
N GLY A 66 -8.46 4.99 -7.65
CA GLY A 66 -8.07 4.90 -6.24
C GLY A 66 -8.01 3.48 -5.67
N TYR A 67 -8.89 2.57 -6.13
CA TYR A 67 -8.85 1.17 -5.73
C TYR A 67 -7.71 0.39 -6.37
N GLN A 68 -7.30 0.74 -7.59
CA GLN A 68 -6.14 0.13 -8.25
C GLN A 68 -4.86 0.51 -7.52
N LEU A 69 -4.73 1.75 -7.04
CA LEU A 69 -3.60 2.14 -6.20
C LEU A 69 -3.50 1.25 -4.95
N MET A 70 -4.61 0.98 -4.26
CA MET A 70 -4.62 0.07 -3.11
C MET A 70 -4.18 -1.36 -3.48
N GLN A 71 -4.70 -1.87 -4.58
CA GLN A 71 -4.42 -3.21 -5.08
C GLN A 71 -2.94 -3.34 -5.51
N THR A 72 -2.46 -2.42 -6.34
CA THR A 72 -1.09 -2.43 -6.86
C THR A 72 -0.07 -2.26 -5.74
N ILE A 73 -0.32 -1.40 -4.73
CA ILE A 73 0.56 -1.29 -3.55
C ILE A 73 0.59 -2.62 -2.78
N THR A 74 -0.58 -3.23 -2.59
CA THR A 74 -0.69 -4.54 -1.93
C THR A 74 0.10 -5.61 -2.68
N ASP A 75 -0.05 -5.68 -4.00
CA ASP A 75 0.57 -6.70 -4.83
C ASP A 75 2.10 -6.50 -4.91
N ARG A 76 2.56 -5.26 -5.10
CA ARG A 76 4.00 -4.95 -5.14
C ARG A 76 4.73 -5.22 -3.84
N THR A 77 4.01 -5.13 -2.72
CA THR A 77 4.55 -5.46 -1.40
C THR A 77 4.25 -6.89 -0.98
N ASN A 78 3.72 -7.73 -1.87
CA ASN A 78 3.30 -9.11 -1.60
C ASN A 78 2.42 -9.23 -0.34
N GLY A 79 1.51 -8.26 -0.16
CA GLY A 79 0.63 -8.17 0.98
C GLY A 79 1.26 -7.62 2.27
N ALA A 80 2.56 -7.33 2.30
CA ALA A 80 3.24 -6.77 3.47
C ALA A 80 2.69 -5.38 3.84
N TRP A 81 2.20 -4.63 2.85
CA TRP A 81 1.51 -3.36 3.07
C TRP A 81 0.21 -3.28 2.29
N ARG A 82 -0.89 -3.17 3.04
CA ARG A 82 -2.25 -3.04 2.49
C ARG A 82 -2.83 -1.68 2.86
N PRO A 83 -2.63 -0.63 2.06
CA PRO A 83 -3.18 0.68 2.35
C PRO A 83 -4.71 0.64 2.30
N SER A 84 -5.36 1.35 3.21
CA SER A 84 -6.82 1.45 3.25
C SER A 84 -7.33 2.63 2.43
N ALA A 85 -8.62 2.63 2.14
CA ALA A 85 -9.30 3.76 1.52
C ALA A 85 -9.10 5.06 2.33
N GLY A 86 -9.12 4.96 3.67
CA GLY A 86 -8.89 6.09 4.57
C GLY A 86 -7.45 6.64 4.56
N ALA A 87 -6.49 5.91 4.00
CA ALA A 87 -5.13 6.42 3.76
C ALA A 87 -4.98 6.98 2.33
N ILE A 88 -5.53 6.30 1.33
CA ILE A 88 -5.37 6.67 -0.08
C ILE A 88 -6.17 7.92 -0.45
N TYR A 89 -7.48 7.95 -0.19
CA TYR A 89 -8.31 9.04 -0.70
C TYR A 89 -7.98 10.41 -0.11
N PRO A 90 -7.67 10.55 1.20
CA PRO A 90 -7.20 11.83 1.73
C PRO A 90 -5.85 12.26 1.16
N THR A 91 -4.99 11.30 0.80
CA THR A 91 -3.70 11.59 0.15
C THR A 91 -3.91 12.06 -1.28
N LEU A 92 -4.83 11.43 -2.03
CA LEU A 92 -5.20 11.87 -3.38
C LEU A 92 -5.79 13.28 -3.37
N GLN A 93 -6.68 13.58 -2.42
CA GLN A 93 -7.23 14.94 -2.29
C GLN A 93 -6.13 15.96 -2.04
N GLN A 94 -5.21 15.67 -1.11
CA GLN A 94 -4.08 16.57 -0.86
C GLN A 94 -3.21 16.76 -2.11
N LEU A 95 -2.91 15.69 -2.84
CA LEU A 95 -2.10 15.79 -4.06
C LEU A 95 -2.80 16.62 -5.15
N GLU A 96 -4.13 16.54 -5.21
CA GLU A 96 -4.94 17.34 -6.13
C GLU A 96 -4.94 18.82 -5.72
N ASP A 97 -5.09 19.10 -4.43
CA ASP A 97 -5.04 20.47 -3.87
C ASP A 97 -3.66 21.11 -4.08
N GLU A 98 -2.59 20.31 -4.07
CA GLU A 98 -1.21 20.74 -4.38
C GLU A 98 -0.91 20.84 -5.89
N GLY A 99 -1.86 20.46 -6.75
CA GLY A 99 -1.69 20.47 -8.20
C GLY A 99 -0.74 19.40 -8.74
N MET A 100 -0.49 18.34 -7.98
CA MET A 100 0.38 17.21 -8.36
C MET A 100 -0.36 16.15 -9.18
N VAL A 101 -1.67 16.02 -8.97
CA VAL A 101 -2.54 15.09 -9.71
C VAL A 101 -3.79 15.79 -10.22
N HIS A 102 -4.38 15.23 -11.26
CA HIS A 102 -5.69 15.61 -11.77
C HIS A 102 -6.62 14.40 -11.78
N THR A 103 -7.86 14.61 -11.30
CA THR A 103 -8.91 13.60 -11.33
C THR A 103 -9.91 13.86 -12.47
N SER A 104 -10.06 12.91 -13.38
CA SER A 104 -11.12 12.92 -14.39
C SER A 104 -12.22 11.90 -14.07
N ALA A 105 -13.43 12.17 -14.54
CA ALA A 105 -14.55 11.23 -14.42
C ALA A 105 -14.68 10.42 -15.71
N GLU A 106 -14.23 9.17 -15.67
CA GLU A 106 -14.40 8.21 -16.77
C GLU A 106 -15.38 7.12 -16.36
N GLY A 107 -16.49 6.98 -17.10
CA GLY A 107 -17.48 5.93 -16.84
C GLY A 107 -18.06 5.93 -15.41
N GLY A 108 -18.16 7.11 -14.78
CA GLY A 108 -18.65 7.26 -13.41
C GLY A 108 -17.62 6.90 -12.32
N ARG A 109 -16.35 6.68 -12.70
CA ARG A 109 -15.25 6.42 -11.78
C ARG A 109 -14.19 7.51 -11.89
N LYS A 110 -13.53 7.81 -10.78
CA LYS A 110 -12.49 8.85 -10.69
C LYS A 110 -11.13 8.28 -11.09
N LEU A 111 -10.70 8.55 -12.31
CA LEU A 111 -9.37 8.21 -12.81
C LEU A 111 -8.40 9.31 -12.36
N VAL A 112 -7.27 8.93 -11.77
CA VAL A 112 -6.25 9.85 -11.29
C VAL A 112 -5.06 9.80 -12.23
N THR A 113 -4.53 10.98 -12.57
CA THR A 113 -3.38 11.17 -13.47
C THR A 113 -2.39 12.14 -12.84
N LEU A 114 -1.08 11.97 -13.07
CA LEU A 114 -0.11 13.03 -12.73
C LEU A 114 -0.29 14.23 -13.66
N THR A 115 -0.19 15.42 -13.08
CA THR A 115 0.02 16.66 -13.84
C THR A 115 1.47 16.76 -14.29
N GLU A 116 1.78 17.73 -15.16
CA GLU A 116 3.16 18.01 -15.57
C GLU A 116 4.05 18.38 -14.38
N SER A 117 3.55 19.22 -13.47
CA SER A 117 4.24 19.56 -12.21
C SER A 117 4.44 18.35 -11.32
N GLY A 118 3.46 17.45 -11.25
CA GLY A 118 3.57 16.19 -10.54
C GLY A 118 4.67 15.29 -11.11
N ARG A 119 4.77 15.17 -12.45
CA ARG A 119 5.82 14.39 -13.11
C ARG A 119 7.20 14.93 -12.82
N ALA A 120 7.42 16.24 -13.02
CA ALA A 120 8.68 16.90 -12.71
C ALA A 120 9.08 16.72 -11.24
N TYR A 121 8.11 16.86 -10.32
CA TYR A 121 8.35 16.64 -8.89
C TYR A 121 8.82 15.21 -8.60
N VAL A 122 8.21 14.19 -9.22
CA VAL A 122 8.66 12.80 -9.07
C VAL A 122 10.05 12.62 -9.65
N ASP A 123 10.33 13.15 -10.84
CA ASP A 123 11.64 13.03 -11.49
C ASP A 123 12.76 13.63 -10.66
N GLU A 124 12.53 14.77 -10.02
CA GLU A 124 13.53 15.47 -9.20
C GLU A 124 13.74 14.84 -7.81
N ASN A 125 12.70 14.23 -7.24
CA ASN A 125 12.70 13.86 -5.82
C ASN A 125 12.66 12.36 -5.55
N ALA A 126 12.27 11.51 -6.51
CA ALA A 126 12.05 10.08 -6.28
C ALA A 126 13.27 9.36 -5.71
N GLU A 127 14.48 9.71 -6.14
CA GLU A 127 15.72 9.09 -5.64
C GLU A 127 15.99 9.41 -4.16
N SER A 128 15.46 10.52 -3.66
CA SER A 128 15.60 10.92 -2.26
C SER A 128 14.59 10.24 -1.33
N TRP A 129 13.53 9.65 -1.89
CA TRP A 129 12.50 8.98 -1.11
C TRP A 129 12.99 7.59 -0.69
N CYS A 130 12.61 7.18 0.53
CA CYS A 130 12.69 5.76 0.87
C CYS A 130 11.75 5.01 -0.07
N ASP A 131 12.22 3.98 -0.76
CA ASP A 131 11.37 3.18 -1.66
C ASP A 131 10.20 2.60 -0.84
N PRO A 132 8.96 3.04 -1.11
CA PRO A 132 7.79 2.61 -0.36
C PRO A 132 7.39 1.16 -0.67
N PHE A 133 7.98 0.55 -1.69
CA PHE A 133 7.81 -0.87 -2.02
C PHE A 133 8.93 -1.74 -1.43
N ALA A 134 10.00 -1.13 -0.90
CA ALA A 134 11.05 -1.82 -0.15
C ALA A 134 10.61 -2.13 1.28
N PHE A 135 9.47 -2.83 1.43
CA PHE A 135 9.21 -3.53 2.69
C PHE A 135 10.18 -4.71 2.76
N ALA A 136 10.88 -4.82 3.90
CA ALA A 136 11.92 -5.82 4.13
C ALA A 136 11.40 -7.26 4.03
N GLY A 137 11.24 -7.75 2.80
CA GLY A 137 11.47 -9.13 2.42
C GLY A 137 12.95 -9.27 2.13
N SER A 138 13.79 -9.31 3.17
CA SER A 138 15.21 -9.65 3.03
C SER A 138 15.38 -11.15 2.78
N GLY A 139 14.74 -11.65 1.73
CA GLY A 139 14.87 -13.00 1.21
C GLY A 139 15.13 -12.98 -0.29
N PRO A 140 15.56 -14.10 -0.88
CA PRO A 140 15.69 -14.24 -2.32
C PRO A 140 14.38 -13.82 -3.02
N ASP A 141 14.50 -12.91 -3.97
CA ASP A 141 13.39 -12.28 -4.65
C ASP A 141 13.30 -12.76 -6.10
N LEU A 142 12.14 -13.30 -6.49
CA LEU A 142 11.91 -13.81 -7.83
C LEU A 142 11.44 -12.73 -8.81
N ARG A 143 11.23 -11.47 -8.37
CA ARG A 143 10.66 -10.38 -9.20
C ARG A 143 11.46 -10.14 -10.49
N GLY A 144 12.78 -9.98 -10.40
CA GLY A 144 13.64 -9.78 -11.58
C GLY A 144 13.56 -10.94 -12.56
N PRO A 145 13.87 -12.18 -12.13
CA PRO A 145 13.76 -13.36 -12.98
C PRO A 145 12.37 -13.60 -13.59
N LEU A 146 11.30 -13.30 -12.85
CA LEU A 146 9.92 -13.41 -13.37
C LEU A 146 9.60 -12.34 -14.42
N HIS A 147 10.09 -11.12 -14.23
CA HIS A 147 9.94 -10.05 -15.22
C HIS A 147 10.67 -10.42 -16.53
N ASP A 148 11.90 -10.92 -16.44
CA ASP A 148 12.68 -11.35 -17.61
C ASP A 148 12.01 -12.52 -18.34
N LEU A 149 11.49 -13.51 -17.59
CA LEU A 149 10.72 -14.62 -18.14
C LEU A 149 9.46 -14.14 -18.85
N HIS A 150 8.73 -13.18 -18.27
CA HIS A 150 7.54 -12.60 -18.89
C HIS A 150 7.86 -11.85 -20.18
N ALA A 151 8.93 -11.05 -20.18
CA ALA A 151 9.40 -10.34 -21.37
C ALA A 151 9.77 -11.31 -22.50
N ALA A 152 10.50 -12.39 -22.20
CA ALA A 152 10.84 -13.43 -23.16
C ALA A 152 9.58 -14.15 -23.71
N ALA A 153 8.65 -14.53 -22.84
CA ALA A 153 7.39 -15.16 -23.25
C ALA A 153 6.55 -14.22 -24.15
N ARG A 154 6.49 -12.93 -23.82
CA ARG A 154 5.83 -11.90 -24.64
C ARG A 154 6.50 -11.75 -26.00
N GLN A 155 7.82 -11.82 -26.06
CA GLN A 155 8.56 -11.74 -27.31
C GLN A 155 8.23 -12.93 -28.23
N VAL A 156 8.23 -14.16 -27.69
CA VAL A 156 7.83 -15.36 -28.44
C VAL A 156 6.37 -15.26 -28.90
N GLN A 157 5.47 -14.76 -28.05
CA GLN A 157 4.07 -14.59 -28.43
C GLN A 157 3.86 -13.55 -29.54
N THR A 158 4.67 -12.49 -29.55
CA THR A 158 4.50 -11.37 -30.49
C THR A 158 5.23 -11.59 -31.82
N SER A 159 6.34 -12.33 -31.81
CA SER A 159 7.25 -12.45 -32.96
C SER A 159 7.65 -13.88 -33.32
N GLY A 160 7.23 -14.88 -32.53
CA GLY A 160 7.60 -16.28 -32.71
C GLY A 160 6.75 -17.03 -33.74
N THR A 161 7.33 -18.09 -34.30
CA THR A 161 6.61 -19.06 -35.15
C THR A 161 5.72 -19.98 -34.32
N ALA A 162 4.79 -20.70 -34.96
CA ALA A 162 3.91 -21.65 -34.27
C ALA A 162 4.71 -22.71 -33.48
N ASP A 163 5.81 -23.21 -34.04
CA ASP A 163 6.68 -24.18 -33.36
C ASP A 163 7.41 -23.57 -32.15
N GLN A 164 7.82 -22.30 -32.25
CA GLN A 164 8.46 -21.57 -31.14
C GLN A 164 7.48 -21.29 -30.00
N VAL A 165 6.22 -20.97 -30.31
CA VAL A 165 5.16 -20.78 -29.32
C VAL A 165 4.85 -22.11 -28.60
N ALA A 166 4.71 -23.22 -29.34
CA ALA A 166 4.49 -24.54 -28.75
C ALA A 166 5.67 -24.98 -27.86
N ALA A 167 6.91 -24.69 -28.27
CA ALA A 167 8.10 -24.94 -27.46
C ALA A 167 8.11 -24.10 -26.17
N ALA A 168 7.76 -22.82 -26.25
CA ALA A 168 7.69 -21.93 -25.09
C ALA A 168 6.59 -22.36 -24.10
N GLU A 169 5.44 -22.81 -24.58
CA GLU A 169 4.37 -23.35 -23.73
C GLU A 169 4.87 -24.55 -22.91
N LYS A 170 5.61 -25.47 -23.55
CA LYS A 170 6.20 -26.62 -22.88
C LYS A 170 7.20 -26.18 -21.79
N VAL A 171 8.09 -25.23 -22.11
CA VAL A 171 9.08 -24.70 -21.16
C VAL A 171 8.40 -24.07 -19.94
N LEU A 172 7.35 -23.27 -20.15
CA LEU A 172 6.60 -22.65 -19.06
C LEU A 172 5.86 -23.68 -18.21
N ALA A 173 5.29 -24.72 -18.83
CA ALA A 173 4.64 -25.81 -18.11
C ALA A 173 5.63 -26.59 -17.24
N ASP A 174 6.84 -26.84 -17.74
CA ASP A 174 7.91 -27.52 -17.00
C ASP A 174 8.47 -26.65 -15.87
N ALA A 175 8.68 -25.36 -16.12
CA ALA A 175 9.06 -24.39 -15.09
C ALA A 175 8.03 -24.34 -13.95
N ARG A 176 6.74 -24.31 -14.28
CA ARG A 176 5.65 -24.36 -13.30
C ARG A 176 5.71 -25.64 -12.45
N ARG A 177 5.90 -26.80 -13.09
CA ARG A 177 6.04 -28.08 -12.38
C ARG A 177 7.24 -28.08 -11.44
N ALA A 178 8.40 -27.60 -11.91
CA ALA A 178 9.63 -27.54 -11.12
C ALA A 178 9.46 -26.65 -9.88
N LEU A 179 8.82 -25.49 -10.01
CA LEU A 179 8.53 -24.61 -8.87
C LEU A 179 7.62 -25.29 -7.83
N TYR A 180 6.62 -26.06 -8.27
CA TYR A 180 5.78 -26.84 -7.35
C TYR A 180 6.54 -28.00 -6.69
N LEU A 181 7.51 -28.63 -7.37
CA LEU A 181 8.35 -29.66 -6.78
C LEU A 181 9.28 -29.11 -5.69
N ILE A 182 9.80 -27.89 -5.87
CA ILE A 182 10.57 -27.19 -4.81
C ILE A 182 9.69 -27.00 -3.57
N LEU A 183 8.43 -26.59 -3.74
CA LEU A 183 7.47 -26.42 -2.64
C LEU A 183 7.05 -27.76 -2.00
N ALA A 184 7.14 -28.86 -2.75
CA ALA A 184 6.82 -30.20 -2.27
C ALA A 184 7.94 -30.85 -1.45
N GLY A 185 9.11 -30.19 -1.29
CA GLY A 185 10.20 -30.64 -0.42
C GLY A 185 11.38 -31.31 -1.13
N GLY A 186 11.88 -30.70 -2.21
CA GLY A 186 13.06 -31.20 -2.92
C GLY A 186 14.39 -30.86 -2.24
N ASP A 187 14.77 -31.61 -1.20
CA ASP A 187 16.17 -31.77 -0.78
C ASP A 187 16.88 -32.96 -1.48
N ASP A 188 16.21 -33.69 -2.38
CA ASP A 188 16.74 -34.92 -2.98
C ASP A 188 17.10 -34.84 -4.47
N ALA A 189 17.72 -33.75 -4.93
CA ALA A 189 18.21 -33.66 -6.32
C ALA A 189 19.64 -33.12 -6.49
N ALA A 190 20.38 -32.86 -5.41
CA ALA A 190 21.76 -32.35 -5.48
C ALA A 190 22.84 -33.39 -5.08
N ALA A 191 22.48 -34.64 -4.77
CA ALA A 191 23.41 -35.66 -4.27
C ALA A 191 23.71 -36.82 -5.23
N ALA A 192 23.40 -36.71 -6.53
CA ALA A 192 23.62 -37.80 -7.48
C ALA A 192 24.54 -37.48 -8.68
N ASP A 193 25.28 -36.36 -8.65
CA ASP A 193 26.31 -36.08 -9.67
C ASP A 193 27.61 -35.54 -9.05
N GLN A 194 28.03 -36.15 -7.95
CA GLN A 194 29.41 -36.08 -7.46
C GLN A 194 29.79 -37.42 -6.82
N ASP A 195 29.80 -38.49 -7.61
CA ASP A 195 30.73 -39.58 -7.32
C ASP A 195 31.38 -40.03 -8.63
N THR A 196 32.51 -39.38 -8.92
CA THR A 196 33.44 -39.76 -9.96
C THR A 196 34.27 -40.92 -9.42
N ARG A 197 34.12 -42.11 -10.00
CA ARG A 197 35.29 -42.94 -10.34
C ARG A 197 35.03 -43.92 -11.47
#